data_AF-A0A4V2SC61-F1
#
_entry.id   AF-A0A4V2SC61-F1
#
_cell.length_a   1.000
_cell.length_b   1.000
_cell.length_c   1.000
_cell.angle_alpha   90.00
_cell.angle_beta   90.00
_cell.angle_gamma   90.00
#
_symmetry.space_group_name_H-M   'P 1'
#
loop_
_entity.id
_entity.type
_entity.pdbx_description
1 polymer ?
#
loop_
_entity_poly.entity_id
_entity_poly.type
_entity_poly.pdbx_seq_one_letter_code
_entity_poly.pdbx_strand_id
1 'polypeptide(L)' 'MLKTFTFAVVHMTVAFTVGYVMTGSAAVGGAIALVEPLCNTVAYVFHERVWERVRRLPGSAGGHALGA' A
#
# COMPACT_ATOMS: atom_id res chain seq x y z
N MET A 1 3.95 2.42 -21.74
CA MET A 1 2.63 2.65 -21.11
C MET A 1 1.68 1.44 -21.20
N LEU A 2 1.75 0.60 -22.26
CA LEU A 2 0.90 -0.60 -22.35
C LEU A 2 1.15 -1.64 -21.24
N LYS A 3 2.40 -1.79 -20.76
CA LYS A 3 2.75 -2.69 -19.63
C LYS A 3 1.99 -2.36 -18.34
N THR A 4 1.91 -1.07 -18.00
CA THR A 4 1.19 -0.60 -16.80
C THR A 4 -0.31 -0.85 -16.93
N PHE A 5 -0.86 -0.63 -18.13
CA PHE A 5 -2.27 -0.86 -18.41
C PHE A 5 -2.64 -2.35 -18.35
N THR A 6 -1.86 -3.23 -18.99
CA THR A 6 -2.04 -4.68 -18.89
C THR A 6 -1.97 -5.16 -17.45
N PHE A 7 -1.06 -4.62 -16.64
CA PHE A 7 -0.95 -4.98 -15.22
C PHE A 7 -2.21 -4.57 -14.43
N ALA A 8 -2.73 -3.37 -14.66
CA ALA A 8 -3.96 -2.90 -14.03
C ALA A 8 -5.19 -3.74 -14.43
N VAL A 9 -5.29 -4.16 -15.69
CA VAL A 9 -6.39 -5.01 -16.18
C VAL A 9 -6.33 -6.39 -15.53
N VAL A 10 -5.16 -7.03 -15.46
CA VAL A 10 -5.00 -8.33 -14.81
C VAL A 10 -5.39 -8.24 -13.33
N HIS A 11 -4.91 -7.20 -12.64
CA HIS A 11 -5.25 -6.97 -11.23
C HIS A 11 -6.76 -6.83 -11.00
N MET A 12 -7.43 -5.98 -11.79
CA MET A 12 -8.87 -5.76 -11.69
C MET A 12 -9.66 -7.05 -11.97
N THR A 13 -9.19 -7.87 -12.92
CA THR A 13 -9.83 -9.13 -13.30
C THR A 13 -9.68 -10.18 -12.21
N VAL A 14 -8.50 -10.31 -11.60
CA VAL A 14 -8.24 -11.27 -10.50
C VAL A 14 -9.05 -10.89 -9.26
N ALA A 15 -9.00 -9.62 -8.84
CA ALA A 15 -9.71 -9.18 -7.65
C ALA A 15 -11.25 -9.29 -7.80
N PHE A 16 -11.78 -8.96 -8.99
CA PHE A 16 -13.20 -9.17 -9.31
C PHE A 16 -13.58 -10.65 -9.26
N THR A 17 -12.78 -11.52 -9.89
CA THR A 17 -13.05 -12.96 -9.97
C THR A 17 -13.01 -13.62 -8.59
N VAL A 18 -11.99 -13.31 -7.78
CA VAL A 18 -11.86 -13.84 -6.42
C VAL A 18 -13.02 -13.36 -5.54
N GLY A 19 -13.35 -12.07 -5.58
CA GLY A 19 -14.47 -11.52 -4.82
C GLY A 19 -15.84 -12.07 -5.25
N TYR A 20 -16.03 -12.29 -6.56
CA TYR A 20 -17.22 -12.93 -7.11
C TYR A 20 -17.35 -14.40 -6.68
N VAL A 21 -16.26 -15.17 -6.74
CA VAL A 21 -16.25 -16.58 -6.30
C VAL A 21 -16.52 -16.71 -4.80
N MET A 22 -15.96 -15.83 -3.98
CA MET A 22 -16.14 -15.88 -2.53
C MET A 22 -17.54 -15.43 -2.08
N THR A 23 -18.15 -14.47 -2.79
CA THR A 23 -19.40 -13.83 -2.34
C THR A 23 -20.63 -14.24 -3.15
N GLY A 24 -20.45 -14.75 -4.36
CA GLY A 24 -21.53 -14.98 -5.33
C GLY A 24 -22.17 -13.70 -5.89
N SER A 25 -21.61 -12.52 -5.58
CA SER A 25 -22.16 -11.20 -5.93
C SER A 25 -21.15 -10.35 -6.68
N ALA A 26 -21.52 -9.94 -7.90
CA ALA A 26 -20.69 -9.10 -8.77
C ALA A 26 -20.44 -7.70 -8.17
N ALA A 27 -21.38 -7.18 -7.38
CA ALA A 27 -21.21 -5.90 -6.70
C ALA A 27 -20.06 -5.94 -5.67
N VAL A 28 -19.96 -7.03 -4.91
CA VAL A 28 -18.90 -7.19 -3.91
C VAL A 28 -17.56 -7.49 -4.57
N GLY A 29 -17.53 -8.28 -5.65
CA GLY A 29 -16.33 -8.48 -6.47
C GLY A 29 -15.76 -7.18 -7.03
N GLY A 30 -16.62 -6.30 -7.55
CA GLY A 30 -16.22 -4.97 -8.02
C GLY A 30 -15.70 -4.06 -6.91
N ALA A 31 -16.35 -4.09 -5.73
CA ALA A 31 -15.88 -3.33 -4.57
C ALA A 31 -14.49 -3.80 -4.10
N ILE A 32 -14.24 -5.11 -4.01
CA ILE A 32 -12.95 -5.68 -3.60
C ILE A 32 -11.83 -5.26 -4.57
N ALA A 33 -12.11 -5.27 -5.87
CA ALA A 33 -11.15 -4.88 -6.90
C ALA A 33 -10.70 -3.41 -6.82
N LEU A 34 -11.52 -2.54 -6.22
CA LEU A 34 -11.17 -1.15 -5.93
C LEU A 34 -10.58 -0.97 -4.53
N VAL A 35 -11.02 -1.78 -3.56
CA VAL A 35 -10.60 -1.71 -2.16
C VAL A 35 -9.13 -2.10 -2.00
N GLU A 36 -8.64 -3.11 -2.72
CA GLU A 36 -7.26 -3.57 -2.60
C GLU A 36 -6.22 -2.45 -2.85
N PRO A 37 -6.23 -1.72 -3.99
CA PRO A 37 -5.30 -0.62 -4.22
C PRO A 37 -5.55 0.58 -3.28
N LEU A 38 -6.78 0.80 -2.84
CA LEU A 38 -7.10 1.84 -1.87
C LEU A 38 -6.46 1.54 -0.50
N CYS A 39 -6.65 0.32 0.00
CA CYS A 39 -6.06 -0.13 1.24
C CYS A 39 -4.54 -0.16 1.17
N ASN A 40 -3.96 -0.56 0.04
CA ASN A 40 -2.50 -0.52 -0.16
C ASN A 40 -1.97 0.93 -0.08
N THR A 41 -2.66 1.89 -0.72
CA THR A 41 -2.29 3.31 -0.65
C THR A 41 -2.43 3.87 0.77
N VAL A 42 -3.53 3.56 1.46
CA VAL A 42 -3.76 4.00 2.84
C VAL A 42 -2.70 3.40 3.77
N ALA A 43 -2.45 2.10 3.66
CA ALA A 43 -1.42 1.41 4.45
C ALA A 43 -0.04 2.02 4.20
N TYR A 44 0.30 2.35 2.96
CA TYR A 44 1.56 3.02 2.63
C TYR A 44 1.68 4.40 3.29
N VAL A 45 0.62 5.22 3.26
CA VAL A 45 0.61 6.53 3.92
C VAL A 45 0.72 6.41 5.44
N PHE A 46 0.04 5.44 6.04
CA PHE A 46 0.19 5.17 7.47
C PHE A 46 1.58 4.65 7.81
N HIS A 47 2.13 3.75 6.99
CA HIS A 47 3.49 3.23 7.13
C HIS A 47 4.51 4.37 7.10
N GLU A 48 4.43 5.26 6.12
CA GLU A 48 5.32 6.42 6.01
C GLU A 48 5.19 7.35 7.23
N ARG A 49 3.96 7.63 7.67
CA ARG A 49 3.70 8.49 8.84
C ARG A 49 4.21 7.90 10.14
N VAL A 50 4.07 6.59 10.32
CA VAL A 50 4.60 5.88 11.50
C VAL A 50 6.12 5.82 11.43
N TRP A 51 6.68 5.53 10.26
CA TRP A 51 8.12 5.45 10.06
C TRP A 51 8.81 6.80 10.23
N GLU A 52 8.25 7.91 9.74
CA GLU A 52 8.73 9.26 10.03
C GLU A 52 8.77 9.54 11.54
N ARG A 53 7.76 9.10 12.29
CA ARG A 53 7.70 9.31 13.74
C ARG A 53 8.72 8.46 14.50
N VAL A 54 8.95 7.23 14.06
CA VAL A 54 10.01 6.36 14.61
C VAL A 54 11.40 6.89 14.25
N ARG A 55 11.58 7.42 13.03
CA ARG A 55 12.84 8.02 12.57
C ARG A 55 13.15 9.37 13.19
N ARG A 56 12.16 10.04 13.79
CA ARG A 56 12.32 11.25 14.62
C ARG A 56 12.79 10.97 16.05
N LEU A 57 12.98 9.71 16.47
CA LEU A 57 13.73 9.43 17.69
C LEU A 57 15.20 9.83 17.44
N PRO A 58 15.72 10.86 18.14
CA PRO A 58 17.07 11.36 17.95
C PRO A 58 18.06 10.38 18.59
N GLY A 59 18.43 9.35 17.84
CA GLY A 59 19.48 8.39 18.22
C GLY A 59 20.89 8.79 17.78
N SER A 60 21.14 10.04 17.36
CA SER A 60 22.48 10.46 16.92
C SER A 60 22.81 11.92 17.24
N ALA A 61 22.26 12.47 18.33
CA ALA A 61 22.81 13.65 18.96
C ALA A 61 23.81 13.21 20.04
N GLY A 62 25.03 12.85 19.64
CA GLY A 62 26.09 12.53 20.60
C GLY A 62 27.31 11.93 19.94
N GLY A 63 28.32 12.76 19.67
CA GLY A 63 29.69 12.27 19.47
C GLY A 63 30.38 12.79 18.22
N HIS A 64 30.54 14.10 18.05
CA HIS A 64 31.71 14.65 17.36
C HIS A 64 31.98 16.10 17.81
N ALA A 65 32.11 16.25 19.12
CA ALA A 65 32.55 17.49 19.79
C ALA A 65 33.80 17.26 20.66
N LEU A 66 34.65 16.28 20.34
CA LEU A 66 35.93 16.04 21.03
C LEU A 66 37.02 15.63 20.03
N GLY A 67 38.10 16.42 19.98
CA GLY A 67 39.27 16.27 19.10
C GLY A 67 39.51 17.59 18.35
N ALA A 68 39.88 18.70 18.98
CA ALA A 68 41.18 18.94 19.63
C ALA A 68 42.36 18.67 18.68
#